data_AF-A0A2A4MMV4-F1
#
_entry.id   AF-A0A2A4MMV4-F1
#
_cell.length_a   1.000
_cell.length_b   1.000
_cell.length_c   1.000
_cell.angle_alpha   90.00
_cell.angle_beta   90.00
_cell.angle_gamma   90.00
#
_symmetry.space_group_name_H-M   'P 1'
#
loop_
_entity.id
_entity.type
_entity.pdbx_description
1 polymer ?
#
loop_
_entity_poly.entity_id
_entity_poly.type
_entity_poly.pdbx_seq_one_letter_code
_entity_poly.pdbx_strand_id
1 'polypeptide(L)' 'MNRGGDGGRINIFHSEDYYLAFLRALEESVNRFGIVIHGYCLMANDYHLLIETPHANLSRTMCHINGIYEN' A
#
# COMPACT_ATOMS: atom_id res chain seq x y z
N MET A 1 4.30 2.58 -8.84
CA MET A 1 5.48 3.28 -8.31
C MET A 1 6.51 2.22 -7.99
N ASN A 2 7.51 2.05 -8.85
CA ASN A 2 8.66 1.19 -8.59
C ASN A 2 9.65 2.03 -7.78
N ARG A 3 9.79 1.78 -6.48
CA ARG A 3 10.86 2.38 -5.66
C ARG A 3 12.20 1.70 -5.97
N GLY A 4 12.56 1.68 -7.25
CA GLY A 4 13.90 1.36 -7.71
C GLY A 4 14.76 2.61 -7.57
N GLY A 5 15.35 2.80 -6.39
CA GLY A 5 16.16 3.97 -6.10
C GLY A 5 16.98 3.76 -4.84
N ASP A 6 18.19 3.23 -5.05
CA ASP A 6 19.40 3.37 -4.23
C ASP A 6 19.23 4.27 -2.98
N GLY A 7 18.89 3.67 -1.84
CA GLY A 7 18.69 4.38 -0.56
C GLY A 7 17.80 3.68 0.48
N GLY A 8 17.04 2.65 0.09
CA GLY A 8 16.03 2.02 0.96
C GLY A 8 16.50 0.77 1.70
N ARG A 9 16.95 0.91 2.96
CA ARG A 9 17.03 -0.20 3.92
C ARG A 9 16.33 0.15 5.24
N ILE A 10 15.30 0.98 5.17
CA ILE A 10 14.44 1.24 6.32
C ILE A 10 13.37 0.14 6.30
N ASN A 11 13.21 -0.57 7.42
CA ASN A 11 12.12 -1.52 7.55
C ASN A 11 10.83 -0.69 7.67
N ILE A 12 9.95 -0.79 6.67
CA ILE A 12 8.61 -0.20 6.70
C ILE A 12 7.73 -1.00 7.67
N PHE A 13 7.95 -2.30 7.76
CA PHE A 13 7.21 -3.21 8.64
C PHE A 13 8.12 -3.73 9.74
N HIS A 14 7.94 -3.20 10.95
CA HIS A 14 8.75 -3.57 12.12
C HIS A 14 8.23 -4.78 12.90
N SER A 15 6.98 -5.18 12.67
CA SER A 15 6.31 -6.29 13.36
C SER A 15 5.11 -6.79 12.54
N GLU A 16 4.62 -7.99 12.84
CA GLU A 16 3.44 -8.58 12.19
C GLU A 16 2.21 -7.65 12.22
N ASP A 17 2.04 -6.90 13.31
CA ASP A 17 0.95 -5.94 13.50
C ASP A 17 0.91 -4.86 12.41
N TYR A 18 2.08 -4.42 11.91
CA TYR A 18 2.16 -3.46 10.81
C TYR A 18 1.66 -4.07 9.49
N TYR A 19 1.92 -5.35 9.24
CA TYR A 19 1.37 -6.03 8.06
C TYR A 19 -0.15 -6.12 8.14
N LEU A 20 -0.70 -6.43 9.32
CA LEU A 20 -2.14 -6.47 9.55
C LEU A 20 -2.77 -5.08 9.39
N ALA A 21 -2.14 -4.03 9.91
CA ALA A 21 -2.57 -2.65 9.71
C ALA A 21 -2.56 -2.25 8.22
N PHE A 22 -1.55 -2.68 7.46
CA PHE A 22 -1.48 -2.50 6.00
C PHE A 22 -2.66 -3.15 5.30
N LEU A 23 -2.96 -4.40 5.64
CA LEU A 23 -4.04 -5.14 5.01
C LEU A 23 -5.41 -4.51 5.33
N ARG A 24 -5.62 -4.02 6.56
CA ARG A 24 -6.82 -3.26 6.92
C ARG A 24 -6.93 -1.95 6.12
N ALA A 25 -5.83 -1.24 5.95
CA ALA A 25 -5.78 -0.02 5.13
C ALA A 25 -6.14 -0.29 3.66
N LEU A 26 -5.68 -1.41 3.11
CA LEU A 26 -6.05 -1.85 1.77
C LEU A 26 -7.54 -2.17 1.67
N GLU A 27 -8.10 -2.88 2.64
CA GLU A 27 -9.54 -3.17 2.69
C GLU A 27 -10.38 -1.90 2.76
N GLU A 28 -10.03 -0.97 3.63
CA GLU A 28 -10.68 0.35 3.72
C GLU A 28 -10.56 1.12 2.40
N SER A 29 -9.43 1.02 1.70
CA SER A 29 -9.24 1.65 0.40
C SER A 29 -10.15 1.04 -0.68
N VAL A 30 -10.34 -0.29 -0.67
CA VAL A 30 -11.31 -0.98 -1.54
C VAL A 30 -12.72 -0.46 -1.28
N ASN A 31 -13.15 -0.43 -0.01
CA ASN A 31 -14.49 0.04 0.35
C ASN A 31 -14.71 1.52 0.03
N ARG A 32 -13.69 2.37 0.27
CA ARG A 32 -13.81 3.82 0.15
C ARG A 32 -13.67 4.33 -1.27
N PHE A 33 -12.81 3.70 -2.07
CA PHE A 33 -12.46 4.16 -3.41
C PHE A 33 -12.96 3.23 -4.51
N GLY A 34 -13.52 2.06 -4.19
CA GLY A 34 -14.01 1.11 -5.19
C GLY A 34 -12.89 0.57 -6.07
N ILE A 35 -11.66 0.47 -5.54
CA ILE A 35 -10.54 -0.16 -6.24
C ILE A 35 -10.66 -1.68 -6.15
N VAL A 36 -10.03 -2.38 -7.10
CA VAL A 36 -9.93 -3.85 -7.06
C VAL A 36 -8.48 -4.22 -6.86
N ILE A 37 -8.20 -5.11 -5.91
CA ILE A 37 -6.85 -5.63 -5.65
C ILE A 37 -6.75 -7.00 -6.31
N HIS A 38 -5.89 -7.10 -7.32
CA HIS A 38 -5.62 -8.35 -8.02
C HIS A 38 -4.50 -9.17 -7.35
N GLY A 39 -3.61 -8.50 -6.63
CA GLY A 39 -2.55 -9.16 -5.86
C GLY A 39 -1.68 -8.18 -5.09
N TYR A 40 -1.02 -8.68 -4.04
CA TYR A 40 -0.09 -7.90 -3.22
C TYR A 40 1.10 -8.75 -2.78
N CYS A 41 2.25 -8.09 -2.58
CA CYS A 41 3.44 -8.68 -1.97
C CYS A 41 3.97 -7.69 -0.92
N LEU A 42 4.07 -8.13 0.33
CA LEU A 42 4.57 -7.30 1.43
C LEU A 42 5.92 -7.85 1.87
N MET A 43 6.92 -6.97 1.94
CA MET A 43 8.27 -7.27 2.39
C MET A 43 8.65 -6.26 3.47
N ALA A 44 9.57 -6.59 4.37
CA ALA A 44 9.94 -5.70 5.46
C ALA A 44 10.35 -4.29 5.01
N ASN A 45 10.90 -4.15 3.79
CA ASN A 45 11.45 -2.90 3.27
C ASN A 45 10.64 -2.28 2.12
N ASP A 46 9.66 -2.99 1.55
CA ASP A 46 8.88 -2.50 0.39
C ASP A 46 7.55 -3.27 0.24
N TYR A 47 6.65 -2.78 -0.61
CA TYR A 47 5.39 -3.44 -0.91
C TYR A 47 5.03 -3.24 -2.38
N HIS A 48 4.57 -4.30 -3.02
CA HIS A 48 4.08 -4.27 -4.39
C HIS A 48 2.58 -4.53 -4.41
N LEU A 49 1.84 -3.71 -5.16
CA LEU A 49 0.40 -3.83 -5.32
C LEU A 49 0.06 -3.90 -6.81
N LEU A 50 -0.74 -4.89 -7.18
CA LEU A 50 -1.42 -4.95 -8.47
C LEU A 50 -2.88 -4.59 -8.23
N ILE A 51 -3.26 -3.38 -8.65
CA ILE A 51 -4.61 -2.86 -8.45
C ILE A 51 -5.20 -2.34 -9.76
N GLU A 52 -6.51 -2.40 -9.84
CA GLU A 52 -7.32 -1.77 -10.86
C GLU A 52 -8.14 -0.65 -10.23
N THR A 53 -8.27 0.46 -10.95
CA THR A 53 -8.98 1.66 -10.50
C THR A 53 -10.08 2.01 -11.49
N PRO A 54 -11.28 1.40 -11.36
CA PRO A 54 -12.39 1.59 -12.30
C PRO A 54 -12.82 3.06 -12.43
N HIS A 55 -12.61 3.84 -11.37
CA HIS A 55 -13.00 5.25 -11.29
C HIS A 55 -11.83 6.22 -11.55
N ALA A 56 -10.72 5.76 -12.15
CA ALA A 56 -9.52 6.55 -12.44
C ALA A 56 -8.96 7.33 -11.22
N ASN A 57 -9.10 6.75 -10.03
CA ASN A 57 -8.81 7.38 -8.73
C ASN A 57 -7.53 6.85 -8.06
N LEU A 58 -6.55 6.43 -8.88
CA LEU A 58 -5.28 5.86 -8.42
C LEU A 58 -4.50 6.79 -7.49
N SER A 59 -4.40 8.08 -7.82
CA SER A 59 -3.66 9.06 -7.02
C SER A 59 -4.25 9.22 -5.62
N ARG A 60 -5.58 9.29 -5.51
CA ARG A 60 -6.29 9.43 -4.23
C ARG A 60 -6.15 8.17 -3.36
N THR A 61 -6.23 7.02 -4.00
CA THR A 61 -6.01 5.71 -3.36
C THR A 61 -4.59 5.60 -2.81
N MET A 62 -3.57 5.89 -3.64
CA MET A 62 -2.17 5.80 -3.21
C MET A 62 -1.82 6.82 -2.13
N CYS A 63 -2.43 8.01 -2.15
CA CYS A 63 -2.28 8.99 -1.07
C CYS A 63 -2.81 8.47 0.26
N HIS A 64 -3.97 7.80 0.26
CA HIS A 64 -4.52 7.20 1.48
C HIS A 64 -3.66 6.05 2.01
N ILE A 65 -3.20 5.16 1.13
CA ILE A 65 -2.32 4.03 1.49
C ILE A 65 -0.98 4.53 2.04
N ASN A 66 -0.36 5.54 1.41
CA ASN A 66 0.92 6.08 1.85
C ASN A 66 0.81 6.87 3.17
N GLY A 67 -0.29 7.62 3.37
CA GLY A 67 -0.48 8.46 4.56
C GLY A 67 -0.58 7.69 5.88
N ILE A 68 -0.71 6.36 5.82
CA ILE A 68 -0.76 5.48 7.00
C ILE A 68 0.66 5.13 7.52
N TYR A 69 1.70 5.36 6.71
CA TYR A 69 3.09 5.03 7.05
C TYR A 69 4.02 6.24 7.24
N GLU A 70 3.50 7.46 7.09
CA GLU A 70 4.25 8.71 7.30
C GLU A 70 4.12 9.29 8.72
N ASN A 71 3.71 8.50 9.72
CA ASN A 71 3.58 8.95 11.12
C ASN A 71 4.17 7.94 12.12
#